data_AF-A0AAU4R6V6-F1
#
_entry.id   AF-A0AAU4R6V6-F1
#
_cell.length_a   1.000
_cell.length_b   1.000
_cell.length_c   1.000
_cell.angle_alpha   90.00
_cell.angle_beta   90.00
_cell.angle_gamma   90.00
#
_symmetry.space_group_name_H-M   'P 1'
#
loop_
_entity.id
_entity.type
_entity.pdbx_description
1 polymer ?
#
loop_
_entity_poly.entity_id
_entity_poly.type
_entity_poly.pdbx_seq_one_letter_code
_entity_poly.pdbx_strand_id
1 'polypeptide(L)'
;MDPSRRNVLAAGGLLAGGAVWAMTPSVSSAAAASPTDGWSRTAFTYALQKPWNLALSDRYSYSGGVHRMWVYSTDEPLSQGSSTDPRTEMRWQQQYTSGPHMWDADVYLPSGTNGATFVQILRVIHPEGTPATDFMLNVYSASGGTVRAFDTTVLKTNAFDTWFNVKLEHNASSGTVKVYFDDELVLTRQDRGPATRHFKNGVYHHGSGRAEARFRNITYWTR
;
A
#
# COMPACT_ATOMS: atom_id res chain seq x y z
N MET A 1 20.76 -88.43 1.76
CA MET A 1 19.88 -87.47 1.06
C MET A 1 20.70 -86.92 -0.09
N ASP A 2 20.41 -87.40 -1.29
CA ASP A 2 20.97 -86.95 -2.57
C ASP A 2 19.72 -86.65 -3.45
N PRO A 3 19.70 -85.69 -4.39
CA PRO A 3 20.58 -85.78 -5.57
C PRO A 3 21.08 -84.46 -6.22
N SER A 4 22.28 -84.56 -6.81
CA SER A 4 22.59 -84.32 -8.24
C SER A 4 22.44 -82.94 -8.93
N ARG A 5 23.61 -82.45 -9.40
CA ARG A 5 24.00 -81.87 -10.73
C ARG A 5 22.95 -81.21 -11.64
N ARG A 6 23.35 -80.06 -12.23
CA ARG A 6 23.41 -79.83 -13.71
C ARG A 6 24.11 -78.51 -14.09
N ASN A 7 25.08 -78.60 -15.01
CA ASN A 7 25.58 -77.49 -15.84
C ASN A 7 24.68 -77.36 -17.08
N VAL A 8 24.33 -76.14 -17.51
CA VAL A 8 23.92 -75.80 -18.90
C VAL A 8 24.37 -74.37 -19.25
N LEU A 9 24.74 -74.21 -20.52
CA LEU A 9 25.29 -73.05 -21.23
C LEU A 9 24.31 -71.91 -21.57
N ALA A 10 24.89 -70.70 -21.68
CA ALA A 10 24.73 -69.62 -22.68
C ALA A 10 23.35 -69.22 -23.28
N ALA A 11 23.05 -67.92 -23.18
CA ALA A 11 22.51 -67.00 -24.21
C ALA A 11 22.41 -65.60 -23.56
N GLY A 12 22.90 -64.47 -24.08
CA GLY A 12 22.69 -63.94 -25.43
C GLY A 12 21.46 -63.01 -25.41
N GLY A 13 21.66 -61.70 -25.20
CA GLY A 13 20.57 -60.72 -25.27
C GLY A 13 20.97 -59.30 -24.89
N LEU A 14 21.49 -58.52 -25.85
CA LEU A 14 21.52 -57.06 -25.77
C LEU A 14 20.07 -56.53 -25.75
N LEU A 15 19.70 -55.77 -24.73
CA LEU A 15 18.56 -54.85 -24.79
C LEU A 15 19.10 -53.43 -24.80
N ALA A 16 19.13 -52.86 -26.02
CA ALA A 16 19.30 -51.43 -26.21
C ALA A 16 18.04 -50.71 -25.71
N GLY A 17 18.05 -50.31 -24.44
CA GLY A 17 17.04 -49.43 -23.86
C GLY A 17 17.42 -47.98 -24.13
N GLY A 18 16.87 -47.39 -25.20
CA GLY A 18 16.97 -45.95 -25.46
C GLY A 18 16.28 -45.17 -24.34
N ALA A 19 17.05 -44.47 -23.52
CA ALA A 19 16.52 -43.50 -22.57
C ALA A 19 16.09 -42.25 -23.34
N VAL A 20 14.79 -42.16 -23.66
CA VAL A 20 14.17 -40.89 -24.07
C VAL A 20 14.11 -39.98 -22.85
N TRP A 21 15.04 -39.02 -22.79
CA TRP A 21 14.94 -37.88 -21.88
C TRP A 21 13.77 -37.02 -22.34
N ALA A 22 12.63 -37.17 -21.67
CA ALA A 22 11.52 -36.23 -21.81
C ALA A 22 11.98 -34.88 -21.24
N MET A 23 12.38 -33.96 -22.11
CA MET A 23 12.57 -32.56 -21.73
C MET A 23 11.21 -31.99 -21.37
N THR A 24 10.98 -31.76 -20.08
CA THR A 24 9.84 -30.97 -19.63
C THR A 24 10.01 -29.56 -20.18
N PRO A 25 9.03 -28.99 -20.89
CA PRO A 25 9.10 -27.60 -21.28
C PRO A 25 9.10 -26.77 -20.00
N SER A 26 10.18 -26.02 -19.78
CA SER A 26 10.25 -24.98 -18.78
C SER A 26 9.21 -23.92 -19.15
N VAL A 27 8.08 -23.92 -18.44
CA VAL A 27 7.11 -22.84 -18.47
C VAL A 27 7.79 -21.60 -17.92
N SER A 28 8.23 -20.72 -18.81
CA SER A 28 8.62 -19.37 -18.46
C SER A 28 7.41 -18.70 -17.81
N SER A 29 7.44 -18.52 -16.49
CA SER A 29 6.51 -17.66 -15.78
C SER A 29 6.67 -16.26 -16.38
N ALA A 30 5.68 -15.81 -17.14
CA ALA A 30 5.61 -14.41 -17.52
C ALA A 30 5.67 -13.60 -16.23
N ALA A 31 6.63 -12.66 -16.14
CA ALA A 31 6.69 -11.75 -15.01
C ALA A 31 5.32 -11.08 -14.86
N ALA A 32 4.79 -11.04 -13.64
CA ALA A 32 3.54 -10.34 -13.37
C ALA A 32 3.69 -8.90 -13.85
N ALA A 33 2.68 -8.40 -14.59
CA ALA A 33 2.66 -7.02 -15.04
C ALA A 33 2.78 -6.08 -13.83
N SER A 34 3.62 -5.04 -13.95
CA SER A 34 3.75 -4.06 -12.89
C SER A 34 2.41 -3.33 -12.69
N PRO A 35 1.99 -3.01 -11.46
CA PRO A 35 0.79 -2.20 -11.22
C PRO A 35 0.82 -0.85 -11.95
N THR A 36 2.01 -0.35 -12.28
CA THR A 36 2.22 0.91 -13.00
C THR A 36 2.37 0.74 -14.52
N ASP A 37 2.23 -0.47 -15.09
CA ASP A 37 2.31 -0.68 -16.54
C ASP A 37 1.25 0.13 -17.28
N GLY A 38 1.61 0.90 -18.30
CA GLY A 38 0.66 1.76 -19.03
C GLY A 38 0.19 3.00 -18.26
N TRP A 39 0.74 3.29 -17.07
CA TRP A 39 0.56 4.57 -16.41
C TRP A 39 1.58 5.62 -16.88
N SER A 40 1.17 6.89 -16.86
CA SER A 40 2.07 8.03 -17.07
C SER A 40 2.40 8.70 -15.75
N ARG A 41 3.68 8.97 -15.50
CA ARG A 41 4.12 9.76 -14.35
C ARG A 41 3.71 11.21 -14.57
N THR A 42 2.96 11.76 -13.63
CA THR A 42 2.39 13.11 -13.73
C THR A 42 2.96 13.98 -12.61
N ALA A 43 3.27 15.23 -12.94
CA ALA A 43 3.72 16.19 -11.94
C ALA A 43 2.59 16.47 -10.93
N PHE A 44 2.94 16.66 -9.66
CA PHE A 44 1.99 16.98 -8.61
C PHE A 44 2.54 18.04 -7.65
N THR A 45 1.65 18.69 -6.92
CA THR A 45 1.96 19.73 -5.94
C THR A 45 1.12 19.50 -4.69
N TYR A 46 1.59 19.99 -3.55
CA TYR A 46 0.91 19.77 -2.28
C TYR A 46 1.07 20.96 -1.34
N ALA A 47 0.14 21.08 -0.40
CA ALA A 47 0.25 21.93 0.77
C ALA A 47 0.47 21.06 2.00
N LEU A 48 1.33 21.50 2.92
CA LEU A 48 1.50 20.85 4.22
C LEU A 48 0.47 21.38 5.21
N GLN A 49 -0.26 20.46 5.81
CA GLN A 49 -1.18 20.69 6.91
C GLN A 49 -0.50 20.30 8.22
N LYS A 50 -0.83 21.02 9.30
CA LYS A 50 -0.26 20.86 10.65
C LYS A 50 -1.30 21.32 11.69
N PRO A 51 -1.11 21.04 12.99
CA PRO A 51 -1.86 21.70 14.05
C PRO A 51 -1.82 23.24 13.90
N TRP A 52 -2.95 23.91 14.11
CA TRP A 52 -3.09 25.34 13.83
C TRP A 52 -2.12 26.20 14.65
N ASN A 53 -1.86 25.79 15.90
CA ASN A 53 -1.06 26.52 16.90
C ASN A 53 0.44 26.20 16.91
N LEU A 54 0.93 25.27 16.08
CA LEU A 54 2.35 24.85 16.07
C LEU A 54 3.10 25.40 14.85
N ALA A 55 4.43 25.48 14.90
CA ALA A 55 5.21 25.66 13.68
C ALA A 55 5.25 24.35 12.87
N LEU A 56 5.45 24.44 11.56
CA LEU A 56 5.55 23.23 10.72
C LEU A 56 6.72 22.34 11.16
N SER A 57 7.86 22.92 11.51
CA SER A 57 9.07 22.21 11.98
C SER A 57 8.85 21.39 13.25
N ASP A 58 7.81 21.68 14.03
CA ASP A 58 7.52 20.95 15.27
C ASP A 58 6.95 19.55 14.99
N ARG A 59 6.42 19.33 13.78
CA ARG A 59 5.66 18.13 13.39
C ARG A 59 6.02 17.57 12.01
N TYR A 60 6.87 18.28 11.27
CA TYR A 60 7.34 17.89 9.95
C TYR A 60 8.83 18.17 9.78
N SER A 61 9.52 17.28 9.09
CA SER A 61 10.87 17.53 8.58
C SER A 61 11.06 16.86 7.22
N TYR A 62 11.89 17.47 6.36
CA TYR A 62 12.35 16.87 5.12
C TYR A 62 13.87 16.81 5.11
N SER A 63 14.42 15.61 5.07
CA SER A 63 15.88 15.41 5.06
C SER A 63 16.21 14.11 4.33
N GLY A 64 17.28 14.12 3.52
CA GLY A 64 17.72 12.94 2.78
C GLY A 64 16.65 12.33 1.87
N GLY A 65 15.76 13.16 1.29
CA GLY A 65 14.66 12.68 0.44
C GLY A 65 13.47 12.06 1.21
N VAL A 66 13.47 12.10 2.54
CA VAL A 66 12.43 11.52 3.39
C VAL A 66 11.58 12.64 4.00
N HIS A 67 10.28 12.60 3.75
CA HIS A 67 9.29 13.36 4.50
C HIS A 67 8.95 12.61 5.78
N ARG A 68 9.24 13.20 6.94
CA ARG A 68 8.86 12.68 8.25
C ARG A 68 7.76 13.55 8.84
N MET A 69 6.64 12.93 9.22
CA MET A 69 5.47 13.61 9.78
C MET A 69 5.09 12.94 11.09
N TRP A 70 4.82 13.71 12.14
CA TRP A 70 4.36 13.17 13.41
C TRP A 70 3.38 14.13 14.07
N VAL A 71 2.53 13.60 14.96
CA VAL A 71 1.66 14.37 15.87
C VAL A 71 1.51 13.62 17.19
N TYR A 72 1.13 14.34 18.23
CA TYR A 72 0.63 13.77 19.47
C TYR A 72 -0.89 13.86 19.50
N SER A 73 -1.56 12.94 20.21
CA SER A 73 -3.01 12.97 20.39
C SER A 73 -3.50 14.20 21.16
N THR A 74 -2.59 14.90 21.83
CA THR A 74 -2.85 16.16 22.56
C THR A 74 -2.60 17.41 21.71
N ASP A 75 -2.13 17.26 20.47
CA ASP A 75 -1.99 18.39 19.57
C ASP A 75 -3.36 18.91 19.15
N GLU A 76 -3.40 20.18 18.78
CA GLU A 76 -4.60 20.81 18.24
C GLU A 76 -4.95 20.29 16.83
N PRO A 77 -6.21 20.44 16.39
CA PRO A 77 -6.63 20.19 15.02
C PRO A 77 -5.90 21.08 13.99
N LEU A 78 -6.18 20.81 12.71
CA LEU A 78 -5.73 21.65 11.60
C LEU A 78 -6.23 23.10 11.68
N SER A 79 -7.43 23.31 12.23
CA SER A 79 -8.07 24.62 12.31
C SER A 79 -8.63 24.87 13.70
N GLN A 80 -8.49 26.10 14.19
CA GLN A 80 -8.98 26.50 15.50
C GLN A 80 -10.49 26.26 15.62
N GLY A 81 -10.91 25.67 16.75
CA GLY A 81 -12.32 25.35 17.03
C GLY A 81 -12.87 24.11 16.30
N SER A 82 -12.06 23.42 15.49
CA SER A 82 -12.46 22.14 14.88
C SER A 82 -12.50 21.03 15.93
N SER A 83 -13.47 20.11 15.82
CA SER A 83 -13.55 18.90 16.63
C SER A 83 -12.78 17.71 16.04
N THR A 84 -12.04 17.92 14.94
CA THR A 84 -11.32 16.84 14.27
C THR A 84 -9.98 16.56 14.95
N ASP A 85 -9.43 15.36 14.73
CA ASP A 85 -8.17 14.99 15.39
C ASP A 85 -6.94 15.72 14.80
N PRO A 86 -5.82 15.80 15.55
CA PRO A 86 -4.57 16.37 15.07
C PRO A 86 -3.99 15.64 13.86
N ARG A 87 -3.33 16.40 12.99
CA ARG A 87 -2.71 15.87 11.78
C ARG A 87 -1.51 16.66 11.33
N THR A 88 -0.56 15.97 10.71
CA THR A 88 0.43 16.58 9.82
C THR A 88 0.45 15.80 8.52
N GLU A 89 0.02 16.44 7.44
CA GLU A 89 -0.26 15.75 6.17
C GLU A 89 0.09 16.60 4.96
N MET A 90 0.55 15.96 3.90
CA MET A 90 0.48 16.50 2.55
C MET A 90 -0.95 16.41 2.05
N ARG A 91 -1.52 17.56 1.73
CA ARG A 91 -2.76 17.69 0.96
C ARG A 91 -2.40 17.95 -0.49
N TRP A 92 -2.64 16.97 -1.37
CA TRP A 92 -2.34 17.13 -2.79
C TRP A 92 -3.31 18.13 -3.44
N GLN A 93 -2.79 18.95 -4.35
CA GLN A 93 -3.59 19.97 -5.03
C GLN A 93 -4.34 19.42 -6.24
N GLN A 94 -3.88 18.28 -6.77
CA GLN A 94 -4.46 17.59 -7.92
C GLN A 94 -5.83 17.02 -7.53
N GLN A 95 -6.87 17.76 -7.90
CA GLN A 95 -8.25 17.37 -7.75
C GLN A 95 -8.76 16.72 -9.03
N TYR A 96 -9.60 15.71 -8.89
CA TYR A 96 -10.13 14.96 -10.02
C TYR A 96 -11.55 14.45 -9.77
N THR A 97 -12.32 14.32 -10.85
CA THR A 97 -13.72 13.84 -10.83
C THR A 97 -13.93 12.57 -11.65
N SER A 98 -13.00 12.26 -12.56
CA SER A 98 -13.05 11.12 -13.47
C SER A 98 -11.65 10.60 -13.72
N GLY A 99 -11.56 9.44 -14.38
CA GLY A 99 -10.30 8.84 -14.81
C GLY A 99 -9.58 8.06 -13.71
N PRO A 100 -8.59 7.26 -14.09
CA PRO A 100 -7.69 6.55 -13.19
C PRO A 100 -6.54 7.44 -12.69
N HIS A 101 -6.35 7.44 -11.38
CA HIS A 101 -5.33 8.18 -10.65
C HIS A 101 -4.65 7.26 -9.64
N MET A 102 -3.35 7.39 -9.43
CA MET A 102 -2.66 6.57 -8.42
C MET A 102 -1.64 7.40 -7.64
N TRP A 103 -1.74 7.28 -6.31
CA TRP A 103 -0.71 7.70 -5.37
C TRP A 103 0.24 6.52 -5.11
N ASP A 104 1.55 6.75 -5.16
CA ASP A 104 2.57 5.73 -4.99
C ASP A 104 3.73 6.27 -4.15
N ALA A 105 4.16 5.54 -3.11
CA ALA A 105 5.35 5.90 -2.34
C ALA A 105 5.91 4.69 -1.57
N ASP A 106 7.18 4.79 -1.17
CA ASP A 106 7.68 3.97 -0.07
C ASP A 106 7.24 4.59 1.26
N VAL A 107 6.71 3.75 2.15
CA VAL A 107 6.19 4.15 3.46
C VAL A 107 6.97 3.45 4.57
N TYR A 108 7.30 4.19 5.63
CA TYR A 108 7.83 3.64 6.88
C TYR A 108 6.94 4.07 8.04
N LEU A 109 6.52 3.09 8.83
CA LEU A 109 5.65 3.26 9.98
C LEU A 109 6.43 2.89 11.24
N PRO A 110 6.83 3.84 12.10
CA PRO A 110 7.51 3.50 13.35
C PRO A 110 6.57 2.76 14.32
N SER A 111 7.13 1.80 15.06
CA SER A 111 6.42 1.16 16.16
C SER A 111 5.93 2.17 17.20
N GLY A 112 4.83 1.83 17.87
CA GLY A 112 4.14 2.69 18.83
C GLY A 112 3.02 3.54 18.22
N THR A 113 2.96 3.68 16.89
CA THR A 113 1.81 4.32 16.23
C THR A 113 0.58 3.41 16.30
N ASN A 114 -0.56 3.91 16.80
CA ASN A 114 -1.79 3.13 16.92
C ASN A 114 -3.04 3.97 16.62
N GLY A 115 -3.77 3.63 15.56
CA GLY A 115 -4.99 4.33 15.16
C GLY A 115 -4.75 5.56 14.27
N ALA A 116 -3.61 5.65 13.59
CA ALA A 116 -3.33 6.77 12.69
C ALA A 116 -3.63 6.41 11.23
N THR A 117 -4.24 7.34 10.52
CA THR A 117 -4.41 7.29 9.06
C THR A 117 -3.16 7.84 8.38
N PHE A 118 -2.56 7.10 7.44
CA PHE A 118 -1.32 7.51 6.77
C PHE A 118 -1.47 7.81 5.27
N VAL A 119 -2.51 7.31 4.61
CA VAL A 119 -2.89 7.67 3.23
C VAL A 119 -4.41 7.72 3.09
N GLN A 120 -4.94 8.68 2.32
CA GLN A 120 -6.38 8.91 2.16
C GLN A 120 -6.77 9.33 0.74
N ILE A 121 -8.01 9.05 0.36
CA ILE A 121 -8.73 9.71 -0.73
C ILE A 121 -9.88 10.52 -0.12
N LEU A 122 -9.77 11.85 -0.17
CA LEU A 122 -10.76 12.77 0.38
C LEU A 122 -11.70 13.25 -0.72
N ARG A 123 -12.98 13.37 -0.38
CA ARG A 123 -14.03 13.95 -1.21
C ARG A 123 -14.16 15.42 -0.79
N VAL A 124 -13.66 16.34 -1.61
CA VAL A 124 -13.66 17.79 -1.28
C VAL A 124 -14.94 18.49 -1.73
N ILE A 125 -15.57 17.98 -2.79
CA ILE A 125 -16.91 18.39 -3.22
C ILE A 125 -17.70 17.11 -3.40
N HIS A 126 -18.77 16.93 -2.63
CA HIS A 126 -19.60 15.72 -2.65
C HIS A 126 -21.06 16.06 -2.31
N PRO A 127 -22.02 15.17 -2.68
CA PRO A 127 -23.42 15.36 -2.32
C PRO A 127 -23.62 15.50 -0.81
N GLU A 128 -24.59 16.32 -0.43
CA GLU A 128 -25.01 16.48 0.96
C GLU A 128 -25.40 15.13 1.58
N GLY A 129 -25.09 14.94 2.87
CA GLY A 129 -25.35 13.69 3.58
C GLY A 129 -24.41 12.53 3.23
N THR A 130 -23.44 12.71 2.31
CA THR A 130 -22.41 11.70 2.03
C THR A 130 -21.12 11.96 2.81
N PRO A 131 -20.33 10.91 3.15
CA PRO A 131 -19.06 11.10 3.87
C PRO A 131 -18.03 11.92 3.07
N ALA A 132 -17.13 12.61 3.77
CA ALA A 132 -16.06 13.42 3.19
C ALA A 132 -14.82 12.59 2.73
N THR A 133 -14.87 11.26 2.79
CA THR A 133 -13.74 10.38 2.50
C THR A 133 -14.20 9.19 1.67
N ASP A 134 -13.46 8.84 0.62
CA ASP A 134 -13.67 7.58 -0.12
C ASP A 134 -12.89 6.42 0.49
N PHE A 135 -11.65 6.65 0.93
CA PHE A 135 -10.76 5.59 1.41
C PHE A 135 -9.71 6.09 2.41
N MET A 136 -9.32 5.23 3.36
CA MET A 136 -8.23 5.45 4.31
C MET A 136 -7.42 4.16 4.51
N LEU A 137 -6.09 4.29 4.58
CA LEU A 137 -5.21 3.28 5.15
C LEU A 137 -4.77 3.73 6.54
N ASN A 138 -5.04 2.88 7.53
CA ASN A 138 -4.76 3.14 8.93
C ASN A 138 -3.73 2.13 9.46
N VAL A 139 -2.92 2.56 10.41
CA VAL A 139 -1.96 1.71 11.10
C VAL A 139 -2.37 1.49 12.56
N TYR A 140 -2.24 0.26 13.04
CA TYR A 140 -2.54 -0.15 14.42
C TYR A 140 -1.42 -1.02 15.00
N SER A 141 -1.31 -1.06 16.32
CA SER A 141 -0.19 -1.68 17.04
C SER A 141 -0.15 -3.21 17.05
N ALA A 142 -1.26 -3.88 16.76
CA ALA A 142 -1.36 -5.34 16.81
C ALA A 142 -0.37 -6.01 15.84
N SER A 143 0.09 -7.23 16.18
CA SER A 143 0.87 -8.11 15.29
C SER A 143 2.07 -7.43 14.62
N GLY A 144 2.89 -6.70 15.39
CA GLY A 144 4.08 -6.01 14.85
C GLY A 144 3.73 -4.83 13.93
N GLY A 145 2.51 -4.29 14.05
CA GLY A 145 1.99 -3.25 13.17
C GLY A 145 1.07 -3.85 12.10
N THR A 146 -0.23 -3.57 12.21
CA THR A 146 -1.19 -3.90 11.14
C THR A 146 -1.55 -2.68 10.33
N VAL A 147 -1.50 -2.80 9.01
CA VAL A 147 -2.15 -1.86 8.08
C VAL A 147 -3.56 -2.35 7.80
N ARG A 148 -4.55 -1.45 7.92
CA ARG A 148 -5.95 -1.74 7.69
C ARG A 148 -6.57 -0.78 6.69
N ALA A 149 -7.54 -1.25 5.90
CA ALA A 149 -8.47 -0.37 5.22
C ALA A 149 -9.52 0.10 6.25
N PHE A 150 -9.56 1.42 6.50
CA PHE A 150 -10.30 2.00 7.63
C PHE A 150 -9.90 1.30 8.95
N ASP A 151 -10.86 0.93 9.79
CA ASP A 151 -10.67 0.23 11.07
C ASP A 151 -10.96 -1.28 11.00
N THR A 152 -11.41 -1.79 9.86
CA THR A 152 -11.97 -3.14 9.73
C THR A 152 -10.99 -4.16 9.12
N THR A 153 -10.61 -3.98 7.86
CA THR A 153 -9.94 -5.04 7.09
C THR A 153 -8.42 -4.96 7.25
N VAL A 154 -7.80 -5.97 7.88
CA VAL A 154 -6.34 -6.10 7.93
C VAL A 154 -5.79 -6.50 6.57
N LEU A 155 -4.86 -5.70 6.04
CA LEU A 155 -4.22 -5.91 4.73
C LEU A 155 -2.74 -6.33 4.84
N LYS A 156 -2.06 -5.93 5.92
CA LYS A 156 -0.66 -6.29 6.20
C LYS A 156 -0.46 -6.40 7.71
N THR A 157 0.41 -7.30 8.13
CA THR A 157 0.93 -7.42 9.51
C THR A 157 2.45 -7.23 9.48
N ASN A 158 3.08 -7.06 10.64
CA ASN A 158 4.52 -6.79 10.75
C ASN A 158 4.98 -5.60 9.89
N ALA A 159 4.14 -4.55 9.83
CA ALA A 159 4.37 -3.37 9.00
C ALA A 159 5.24 -2.31 9.69
N PHE A 160 5.54 -2.46 10.99
CA PHE A 160 6.38 -1.50 11.68
C PHE A 160 7.85 -1.63 11.31
N ASP A 161 8.54 -0.50 11.43
CA ASP A 161 9.98 -0.36 11.38
C ASP A 161 10.66 -0.94 10.13
N THR A 162 9.89 -1.02 9.05
CA THR A 162 10.35 -1.42 7.73
C THR A 162 9.81 -0.47 6.67
N TRP A 163 10.57 -0.29 5.59
CA TRP A 163 10.07 0.36 4.39
C TRP A 163 9.35 -0.68 3.54
N PHE A 164 8.17 -0.33 3.05
CA PHE A 164 7.45 -1.10 2.04
C PHE A 164 6.78 -0.14 1.05
N ASN A 165 6.58 -0.58 -0.18
CA ASN A 165 5.92 0.23 -1.19
C ASN A 165 4.41 0.16 -1.02
N VAL A 166 3.74 1.29 -1.19
CA VAL A 166 2.27 1.40 -1.14
C VAL A 166 1.78 2.15 -2.37
N LYS A 167 0.86 1.53 -3.11
CA LYS A 167 0.11 2.18 -4.19
C LYS A 167 -1.37 2.23 -3.86
N LEU A 168 -1.97 3.39 -4.03
CA LEU A 168 -3.40 3.62 -3.90
C LEU A 168 -3.94 4.12 -5.23
N GLU A 169 -4.48 3.19 -6.02
CA GLU A 169 -5.16 3.46 -7.28
C GLU A 169 -6.62 3.81 -7.00
N HIS A 170 -7.11 4.83 -7.69
CA HIS A 170 -8.51 5.18 -7.74
C HIS A 170 -8.93 5.50 -9.17
N ASN A 171 -9.83 4.69 -9.71
CA ASN A 171 -10.54 4.99 -10.95
C ASN A 171 -11.87 5.66 -10.62
N ALA A 172 -11.90 6.98 -10.71
CA ALA A 172 -13.08 7.79 -10.41
C ALA A 172 -14.20 7.65 -11.46
N SER A 173 -13.89 7.13 -12.66
CA SER A 173 -14.91 6.83 -13.67
C SER A 173 -15.65 5.52 -13.37
N SER A 174 -14.93 4.49 -12.92
CA SER A 174 -15.54 3.19 -12.56
C SER A 174 -15.86 3.07 -11.07
N GLY A 175 -15.54 4.09 -10.28
CA GLY A 175 -15.71 4.11 -8.82
C GLY A 175 -14.88 3.07 -8.07
N THR A 176 -13.71 2.69 -8.58
CA THR A 176 -12.93 1.56 -8.02
C THR A 176 -11.65 2.03 -7.36
N VAL A 177 -11.42 1.62 -6.12
CA VAL A 177 -10.17 1.80 -5.37
C VAL A 177 -9.43 0.48 -5.30
N LYS A 178 -8.12 0.49 -5.55
CA LYS A 178 -7.23 -0.65 -5.35
C LYS A 178 -6.03 -0.26 -4.50
N VAL A 179 -5.59 -1.19 -3.67
CA VAL A 179 -4.40 -1.03 -2.83
C VAL A 179 -3.41 -2.09 -3.21
N TYR A 180 -2.15 -1.69 -3.37
CA TYR A 180 -1.04 -2.60 -3.58
C TYR A 180 0.02 -2.39 -2.49
N PHE A 181 0.60 -3.48 -2.02
CA PHE A 181 1.81 -3.47 -1.20
C PHE A 181 2.90 -4.24 -1.90
N ASP A 182 4.08 -3.62 -2.06
CA ASP A 182 5.24 -4.26 -2.71
C ASP A 182 4.85 -4.86 -4.08
N ASP A 183 4.09 -4.08 -4.86
CA ASP A 183 3.51 -4.41 -6.17
C ASP A 183 2.44 -5.54 -6.19
N GLU A 184 2.05 -6.09 -5.05
CA GLU A 184 0.98 -7.09 -4.94
C GLU A 184 -0.38 -6.43 -4.64
N LEU A 185 -1.43 -6.77 -5.39
CA LEU A 185 -2.80 -6.31 -5.14
C LEU A 185 -3.36 -6.94 -3.86
N VAL A 186 -3.60 -6.13 -2.84
CA VAL A 186 -4.11 -6.59 -1.53
C VAL A 186 -5.58 -6.23 -1.28
N LEU A 187 -6.15 -5.30 -2.05
CA LEU A 187 -7.54 -4.90 -1.93
C LEU A 187 -8.09 -4.35 -3.25
N THR A 188 -9.35 -4.70 -3.55
CA THR A 188 -10.21 -3.98 -4.50
C THR A 188 -11.53 -3.64 -3.82
N ARG A 189 -11.99 -2.39 -3.94
CA ARG A 189 -13.25 -1.93 -3.32
C ARG A 189 -13.89 -0.81 -4.16
N GLN A 190 -15.21 -0.62 -4.00
CA GLN A 190 -15.92 0.53 -4.55
C GLN A 190 -15.75 1.80 -3.69
N ASP A 191 -15.64 2.94 -4.36
CA ASP A 191 -15.69 4.27 -3.73
C ASP A 191 -17.11 4.61 -3.24
N ARG A 192 -17.35 5.85 -2.82
CA ARG A 192 -18.65 6.28 -2.28
C ARG A 192 -19.46 7.11 -3.28
N GLY A 193 -19.29 6.89 -4.58
CA GLY A 193 -20.03 7.56 -5.65
C GLY A 193 -19.52 8.98 -5.95
N PRO A 194 -20.29 9.80 -6.70
CA PRO A 194 -19.81 11.05 -7.28
C PRO A 194 -19.16 12.01 -6.27
N ALA A 195 -17.95 12.48 -6.57
CA ALA A 195 -17.25 13.52 -5.83
C ALA A 195 -16.09 14.12 -6.66
N THR A 196 -15.66 15.32 -6.28
CA THR A 196 -14.30 15.80 -6.57
C THR A 196 -13.38 15.25 -5.48
N ARG A 197 -12.31 14.55 -5.85
CA ARG A 197 -11.37 13.92 -4.91
C ARG A 197 -9.98 14.52 -4.98
N HIS A 198 -9.18 14.26 -3.95
CA HIS A 198 -7.73 14.41 -3.94
C HIS A 198 -7.09 13.39 -3.00
N PHE A 199 -5.79 13.14 -3.18
CA PHE A 199 -5.02 12.31 -2.25
C PHE A 199 -4.50 13.12 -1.07
N LYS A 200 -4.31 12.43 0.05
CA LYS A 200 -3.49 12.91 1.17
C LYS A 200 -2.58 11.80 1.67
N ASN A 201 -1.41 12.19 2.17
CA ASN A 201 -0.52 11.29 2.89
C ASN A 201 0.14 12.00 4.07
N GLY A 202 0.39 11.30 5.17
CA GLY A 202 0.97 11.87 6.38
C GLY A 202 0.58 11.10 7.62
N VAL A 203 0.14 11.82 8.65
CA VAL A 203 -0.41 11.26 9.88
C VAL A 203 -1.65 12.06 10.26
N TYR A 204 -2.81 11.41 10.32
CA TYR A 204 -4.03 11.90 10.96
C TYR A 204 -4.38 10.95 12.10
N HIS A 205 -4.22 11.38 13.35
CA HIS A 205 -4.09 10.49 14.50
C HIS A 205 -5.38 10.40 15.34
N HIS A 206 -6.05 9.25 15.30
CA HIS A 206 -7.30 8.99 16.03
C HIS A 206 -7.08 8.28 17.38
N GLY A 207 -5.83 7.92 17.68
CA GLY A 207 -5.48 7.17 18.87
C GLY A 207 -4.92 8.05 19.99
N SER A 208 -4.13 7.43 20.85
CA SER A 208 -3.42 8.10 21.94
C SER A 208 -1.92 8.20 21.68
N GLY A 209 -1.24 9.05 22.44
CA GLY A 209 0.22 9.16 22.38
C GLY A 209 0.71 9.76 21.07
N ARG A 210 1.86 9.29 20.59
CA ARG A 210 2.51 9.80 19.39
C ARG A 210 2.24 8.90 18.18
N ALA A 211 1.93 9.51 17.05
CA ALA A 211 1.87 8.85 15.76
C ALA A 211 2.90 9.45 14.81
N GLU A 212 3.54 8.60 14.01
CA GLU A 212 4.52 9.02 13.00
C GLU A 212 4.35 8.18 11.72
N ALA A 213 4.61 8.80 10.58
CA ALA A 213 4.80 8.13 9.30
C ALA A 213 5.88 8.84 8.50
N ARG A 214 6.61 8.07 7.67
CA ARG A 214 7.62 8.61 6.77
C ARG A 214 7.37 8.16 5.35
N PHE A 215 7.69 9.03 4.41
CA PHE A 215 7.44 8.83 2.99
C PHE A 215 8.67 9.23 2.18
N ARG A 216 8.99 8.44 1.15
CA ARG A 216 9.98 8.78 0.13
C ARG A 216 9.52 8.24 -1.23
N ASN A 217 10.18 8.64 -2.30
CA ASN A 217 9.88 8.18 -3.67
C ASN A 217 8.41 8.41 -4.08
N ILE A 218 7.81 9.49 -3.58
CA ILE A 218 6.40 9.80 -3.81
C ILE A 218 6.17 10.14 -5.28
N THR A 219 5.24 9.45 -5.91
CA THR A 219 4.90 9.58 -7.33
C THR A 219 3.39 9.65 -7.52
N TYR A 220 2.98 10.47 -8.50
CA TYR A 220 1.62 10.54 -8.98
C TYR A 220 1.54 9.96 -10.38
N TRP A 221 0.55 9.10 -10.60
CA TRP A 221 0.29 8.49 -11.89
C TRP A 221 -1.13 8.80 -12.37
N THR A 222 -1.28 8.96 -13.69
CA THR A 222 -2.58 9.09 -14.37
C THR A 222 -2.61 8.23 -15.65
N ARG A 223 -3.81 7.88 -16.12
CA ARG A 223 -4.04 7.36 -17.48
C ARG A 223 -5.23 8.07 -18.13
#